data_AF-A0A5E4EJW8-F1
#
_entry.id   AF-A0A5E4EJW8-F1
#
_cell.length_a   1.000
_cell.length_b   1.000
_cell.length_c   1.000
_cell.angle_alpha   90.00
_cell.angle_beta   90.00
_cell.angle_gamma   90.00
#
_symmetry.space_group_name_H-M   'P 1'
#
loop_
_entity.id
_entity.type
_entity.pdbx_description
1 polymer ?
#
loop_
_entity_poly.entity_id
_entity_poly.type
_entity_poly.pdbx_seq_one_letter_code
_entity_poly.pdbx_strand_id
1 'polypeptide(L)'
;MAYYVINYSKFRIFKFVEYSKMIYLDGDMQVFENIDHLFELPDGFLYAVMDCFCEKTWSHTPQNKIGYCQQRPEKVQWPAAELGSPPPPYFNAGMFVYEPKISTYNDLLAAVQATPPTPFAEQDLLNMFFRDIYKPIPSEYNFVLAMLWRHPENVKLDALKVVHYCAAGSKPWRYTGEEENMEREDIKMLVKKWWDIYEDKTLDLKAAPAVATLVDPEPLSDIVERRSAPSAA
;
A
#
# COMPACT_ATOMS: atom_id res chain seq x y z
N MET A 1 -11.25 16.25 -4.32
CA MET A 1 -11.12 16.68 -2.91
C MET A 1 -11.14 15.50 -1.95
N ALA A 2 -12.16 14.63 -1.95
CA ALA A 2 -12.25 13.48 -1.03
C ALA A 2 -11.05 12.50 -1.13
N TYR A 3 -10.62 12.19 -2.36
CA TYR A 3 -9.44 11.35 -2.63
C TYR A 3 -8.20 11.79 -1.84
N TYR A 4 -7.76 13.04 -2.03
CA TYR A 4 -6.58 13.59 -1.36
C TYR A 4 -6.74 13.67 0.16
N VAL A 5 -7.94 13.99 0.67
CA VAL A 5 -8.20 14.06 2.11
C VAL A 5 -8.01 12.69 2.76
N ILE A 6 -8.53 11.63 2.13
CA ILE A 6 -8.39 10.25 2.63
C ILE A 6 -6.92 9.83 2.59
N ASN A 7 -6.27 10.00 1.44
CA ASN A 7 -4.88 9.60 1.23
C ASN A 7 -3.89 10.32 2.16
N TYR A 8 -3.97 11.65 2.28
CA TYR A 8 -3.10 12.39 3.20
C TYR A 8 -3.45 12.17 4.68
N SER A 9 -4.65 11.66 5.01
CA SER A 9 -4.95 11.28 6.39
C SER A 9 -4.06 10.15 6.91
N LYS A 10 -3.48 9.34 5.99
CA LYS A 10 -2.48 8.30 6.27
C LYS A 10 -1.33 8.84 7.12
N PHE A 11 -0.91 10.10 6.96
CA PHE A 11 0.23 10.64 7.71
C PHE A 11 0.03 10.72 9.22
N ARG A 12 -1.21 10.63 9.72
CA ARG A 12 -1.46 10.57 11.17
C ARG A 12 -0.77 9.40 11.86
N ILE A 13 -0.41 8.34 11.12
CA ILE A 13 0.33 7.20 11.66
C ILE A 13 1.70 7.61 12.24
N PHE A 14 2.33 8.67 11.72
CA PHE A 14 3.60 9.20 12.24
C PHE A 14 3.45 9.85 13.63
N LYS A 15 2.22 10.02 14.13
CA LYS A 15 1.95 10.53 15.47
C LYS A 15 1.96 9.44 16.56
N PHE A 16 2.01 8.16 16.19
CA PHE A 16 1.97 7.05 17.15
C PHE A 16 3.34 6.83 17.82
N VAL A 17 3.83 7.87 18.50
CA VAL A 17 5.16 7.94 19.13
C VAL A 17 5.27 7.13 20.43
N GLU A 18 4.19 6.47 20.84
CA GLU A 18 4.23 5.37 21.82
C GLU A 18 4.95 4.12 21.27
N TYR A 19 5.12 4.01 19.94
CA TYR A 19 5.87 2.94 19.30
C TYR A 19 7.21 3.46 18.76
N SER A 20 8.28 2.67 18.95
CA SER A 20 9.60 2.98 18.40
C SER A 20 9.71 2.67 16.89
N LYS A 21 8.94 1.69 16.42
CA LYS A 21 8.91 1.24 15.02
C LYS A 21 7.54 0.68 14.68
N MET A 22 7.10 0.91 13.46
CA MET A 22 5.80 0.46 12.97
C MET A 22 5.92 -0.11 11.55
N ILE A 23 5.08 -1.10 11.27
CA ILE A 23 4.79 -1.57 9.91
C ILE A 23 3.39 -1.06 9.58
N TYR A 24 3.29 -0.24 8.55
CA TYR A 24 2.01 0.17 7.99
C TYR A 24 1.55 -0.82 6.92
N LEU A 25 0.25 -1.13 6.89
CA LEU A 25 -0.41 -1.91 5.84
C LEU A 25 -1.72 -1.21 5.46
N ASP A 26 -1.98 -1.03 4.17
CA ASP A 26 -3.27 -0.57 3.66
C ASP A 26 -4.37 -1.61 3.98
N GLY A 27 -5.62 -1.15 4.05
CA GLY A 27 -6.77 -1.99 4.44
C GLY A 27 -7.19 -3.04 3.40
N ASP A 28 -6.53 -3.08 2.27
CA ASP A 28 -6.73 -3.99 1.14
C ASP A 28 -5.53 -4.94 0.96
N MET A 29 -4.87 -5.29 2.07
CA MET A 29 -3.78 -6.25 2.11
C MET A 29 -4.15 -7.49 2.92
N GLN A 30 -3.58 -8.65 2.57
CA GLN A 30 -3.69 -9.89 3.34
C GLN A 30 -2.30 -10.46 3.63
N VAL A 31 -2.05 -10.79 4.90
CA VAL A 31 -0.82 -11.42 5.38
C VAL A 31 -0.99 -12.94 5.40
N PHE A 32 -0.08 -13.66 4.74
CA PHE A 32 -0.04 -15.12 4.63
C PHE A 32 1.02 -15.77 5.50
N GLU A 33 2.09 -15.05 5.84
CA GLU A 33 3.18 -15.53 6.69
C GLU A 33 3.60 -14.47 7.70
N ASN A 34 4.29 -14.90 8.76
CA ASN A 34 4.85 -13.99 9.76
C ASN A 34 5.85 -13.01 9.14
N ILE A 35 5.69 -11.72 9.45
CA ILE A 35 6.58 -10.63 8.99
C ILE A 35 7.25 -9.86 10.14
N ASP A 36 7.17 -10.37 11.37
CA ASP A 36 7.67 -9.66 12.56
C ASP A 36 9.19 -9.39 12.51
N HIS A 37 9.96 -10.21 11.79
CA HIS A 37 11.40 -9.98 11.62
C HIS A 37 11.72 -8.67 10.88
N LEU A 38 10.73 -8.02 10.25
CA LEU A 38 10.91 -6.69 9.68
C LEU A 38 11.11 -5.61 10.76
N PHE A 39 10.69 -5.85 12.01
CA PHE A 39 10.99 -4.93 13.12
C PHE A 39 12.48 -4.92 13.50
N GLU A 40 13.24 -5.95 13.13
CA GLU A 40 14.68 -6.06 13.36
C GLU A 40 15.51 -5.28 12.31
N LEU A 41 14.88 -4.71 11.28
CA LEU A 41 15.58 -3.91 10.28
C LEU A 41 16.22 -2.67 10.93
N PRO A 42 17.43 -2.25 10.53
CA PRO A 42 18.11 -1.10 11.13
C PRO A 42 17.28 0.18 11.12
N ASP A 43 17.33 0.94 12.22
CA ASP A 43 16.68 2.25 12.34
C ASP A 43 17.30 3.29 11.39
N GLY A 44 16.60 4.42 11.22
CA GLY A 44 17.04 5.56 10.40
C GLY A 44 16.63 5.46 8.92
N PHE A 45 15.81 4.47 8.55
CA PHE A 45 15.41 4.22 7.16
C PHE A 45 13.91 3.99 7.04
N LEU A 46 13.39 4.22 5.83
CA LEU A 46 12.06 3.79 5.42
C LEU A 46 12.20 2.56 4.53
N TYR A 47 11.62 1.44 4.94
CA TYR A 47 11.68 0.20 4.17
C TYR A 47 10.36 -0.06 3.46
N ALA A 48 10.39 -0.24 2.15
CA ALA A 48 9.18 -0.47 1.35
C ALA A 48 9.50 -1.24 0.07
N VAL A 49 8.50 -1.90 -0.50
CA VAL A 49 8.66 -2.63 -1.77
C VAL A 49 8.62 -1.65 -2.94
N MET A 50 9.54 -1.82 -3.90
CA MET A 50 9.55 -1.07 -5.15
C MET A 50 8.23 -1.25 -5.92
N ASP A 51 7.68 -0.17 -6.46
CA ASP A 51 6.49 -0.24 -7.31
C ASP A 51 6.82 -0.72 -8.73
N CYS A 52 5.81 -0.89 -9.57
CA CYS A 52 5.93 -1.31 -10.96
C CYS A 52 5.47 -0.20 -11.93
N PHE A 53 6.34 0.22 -12.85
CA PHE A 53 6.02 1.26 -13.84
C PHE A 53 5.27 0.73 -15.07
N CYS A 54 4.99 -0.57 -15.15
CA CYS A 54 4.34 -1.17 -16.32
C CYS A 54 2.81 -1.03 -16.32
N GLU A 55 2.20 -0.61 -15.21
CA GLU A 55 0.75 -0.44 -15.13
C GLU A 55 0.24 0.80 -15.87
N LYS A 56 -1.02 0.76 -16.30
CA LYS A 56 -1.62 1.85 -17.10
C LYS A 56 -1.69 3.18 -16.34
N THR A 57 -1.80 3.13 -15.01
CA THR A 57 -1.74 4.31 -14.13
C THR A 57 -0.45 5.12 -14.31
N TRP A 58 0.64 4.47 -14.72
CA TRP A 58 1.94 5.08 -15.01
C TRP A 58 2.07 5.66 -16.43
N SER A 59 1.06 5.52 -17.30
CA SER A 59 1.12 5.92 -18.73
C SER A 59 1.48 7.38 -19.01
N HIS A 60 1.31 8.26 -18.03
CA HIS A 60 1.70 9.66 -18.13
C HIS A 60 3.23 9.87 -18.00
N THR A 61 3.95 8.91 -17.42
CA THR A 61 5.37 9.02 -17.08
C THR A 61 6.31 8.62 -18.24
N PRO A 62 7.54 9.19 -18.30
CA PRO A 62 8.56 8.76 -19.26
C PRO A 62 8.90 7.26 -19.16
N GLN A 63 8.99 6.73 -17.94
CA GLN A 63 9.31 5.33 -17.63
C GLN A 63 8.37 4.38 -18.39
N ASN A 64 7.06 4.57 -18.23
CA ASN A 64 6.06 3.74 -18.89
C ASN A 64 6.11 3.89 -20.42
N LYS A 65 6.23 5.13 -20.92
CA LYS A 65 6.25 5.43 -22.37
C LYS A 65 7.38 4.76 -23.12
N ILE A 66 8.55 4.63 -22.50
CA ILE A 66 9.71 3.94 -23.10
C ILE A 66 9.77 2.45 -22.76
N GLY A 67 8.87 1.95 -21.91
CA GLY A 67 8.86 0.57 -21.44
C GLY A 67 9.93 0.25 -20.38
N TYR A 68 10.52 1.26 -19.75
CA TYR A 68 11.47 1.09 -18.63
C TYR A 68 10.72 0.74 -17.34
N CYS A 69 11.18 -0.28 -16.63
CA CYS A 69 10.66 -0.64 -15.32
C CYS A 69 11.79 -1.02 -14.36
N GLN A 70 11.77 -0.44 -13.16
CA GLN A 70 12.75 -0.72 -12.11
C GLN A 70 12.72 -2.17 -11.57
N GLN A 71 11.65 -2.92 -11.86
CA GLN A 71 11.56 -4.35 -11.55
C GLN A 71 12.45 -5.21 -12.48
N ARG A 72 12.80 -4.68 -13.66
CA ARG A 72 13.53 -5.34 -14.76
C ARG A 72 14.38 -4.32 -15.54
N PRO A 73 15.30 -3.59 -14.88
CA PRO A 73 16.08 -2.53 -15.52
C PRO A 73 16.96 -3.05 -16.67
N GLU A 74 17.26 -4.35 -16.71
CA GLU A 74 18.03 -4.99 -17.76
C GLU A 74 17.26 -5.21 -19.07
N LYS A 75 15.93 -5.24 -19.05
CA LYS A 75 15.08 -5.46 -20.24
C LYS A 75 15.03 -4.24 -21.16
N VAL A 76 14.92 -3.05 -20.57
CA VAL A 76 15.00 -1.77 -21.26
C VAL A 76 15.89 -0.88 -20.42
N GLN A 77 17.06 -0.54 -20.94
CA GLN A 77 17.99 0.36 -20.26
C GLN A 77 17.48 1.79 -20.31
N TRP A 78 17.69 2.56 -19.23
CA TRP A 78 17.33 3.98 -19.20
C TRP A 78 18.18 4.77 -20.21
N PRO A 79 17.58 5.53 -21.15
CA PRO A 79 18.31 6.25 -22.19
C PRO A 79 18.93 7.53 -21.63
N ALA A 80 20.04 7.39 -20.88
CA ALA A 80 20.63 8.49 -20.13
C ALA A 80 21.11 9.66 -21.00
N ALA A 81 21.46 9.40 -22.26
CA ALA A 81 21.84 10.44 -23.22
C ALA A 81 20.69 11.39 -23.58
N GLU A 82 19.44 10.92 -23.53
CA GLU A 82 18.25 11.67 -23.93
C GLU A 82 17.47 12.21 -22.72
N LEU A 83 17.40 11.41 -21.65
CA LEU A 83 16.55 11.71 -20.48
C LEU A 83 17.35 12.07 -19.21
N GLY A 84 18.68 12.10 -19.28
CA GLY A 84 19.54 12.34 -18.12
C GLY A 84 19.61 11.14 -17.17
N SER A 85 19.92 11.38 -15.90
CA SER A 85 20.00 10.30 -14.90
C SER A 85 18.66 9.56 -14.74
N PRO A 86 18.68 8.24 -14.45
CA PRO A 86 17.47 7.50 -14.16
C PRO A 86 16.73 8.11 -12.96
N PRO A 87 15.39 7.96 -12.90
CA PRO A 87 14.63 8.38 -11.74
C PRO A 87 15.11 7.62 -10.48
N PRO A 88 14.99 8.23 -9.29
CA PRO A 88 15.25 7.51 -8.05
C PRO A 88 14.31 6.30 -7.94
N PRO A 89 14.72 5.24 -7.21
CA PRO A 89 13.83 4.13 -6.89
C PRO A 89 12.53 4.63 -6.26
N TYR A 90 11.41 4.05 -6.69
CA TYR A 90 10.08 4.48 -6.27
C TYR A 90 9.33 3.31 -5.60
N PHE A 91 8.81 3.47 -4.40
CA PHE A 91 8.10 2.42 -3.67
C PHE A 91 6.59 2.54 -3.73
N ASN A 92 5.91 1.40 -3.58
CA ASN A 92 4.47 1.34 -3.34
C ASN A 92 4.20 1.67 -1.86
N ALA A 93 3.30 2.63 -1.58
CA ALA A 93 3.02 3.12 -0.23
C ALA A 93 1.90 2.36 0.50
N GLY A 94 1.54 1.16 0.00
CA GLY A 94 0.60 0.28 0.68
C GLY A 94 1.19 -0.41 1.89
N MET A 95 2.51 -0.63 1.90
CA MET A 95 3.21 -1.16 3.06
C MET A 95 4.60 -0.57 3.17
N PHE A 96 4.95 -0.16 4.39
CA PHE A 96 6.29 0.29 4.72
C PHE A 96 6.60 0.16 6.22
N VAL A 97 7.88 -0.01 6.53
CA VAL A 97 8.43 0.00 7.89
C VAL A 97 9.07 1.36 8.15
N TYR A 98 8.75 1.97 9.29
CA TYR A 98 9.21 3.32 9.63
C TYR A 98 9.23 3.55 11.15
N GLU A 99 9.85 4.66 11.57
CA GLU A 99 9.83 5.15 12.94
C GLU A 99 8.83 6.33 13.07
N PRO A 100 7.79 6.22 13.92
CA PRO A 100 6.89 7.33 14.20
C PRO A 100 7.63 8.49 14.88
N LYS A 101 7.49 9.70 14.33
CA LYS A 101 8.14 10.91 14.85
C LYS A 101 7.22 12.11 14.62
N ILE A 102 6.92 12.87 15.68
CA ILE A 102 6.10 14.09 15.59
C ILE A 102 6.73 15.13 14.65
N SER A 103 8.06 15.26 14.64
CA SER A 103 8.76 16.13 13.70
C SER A 103 8.48 15.72 12.25
N THR A 104 8.63 14.43 11.94
CA THR A 104 8.33 13.88 10.61
C THR A 104 6.89 14.12 10.19
N TYR A 105 5.91 13.96 11.11
CA TYR A 105 4.51 14.30 10.84
C TYR A 105 4.32 15.78 10.47
N ASN A 106 4.93 16.69 11.23
CA ASN A 106 4.82 18.13 10.98
C ASN A 106 5.49 18.51 9.65
N ASP A 107 6.65 17.93 9.34
CA ASP A 107 7.37 18.17 8.09
C ASP A 107 6.60 17.62 6.88
N LEU A 108 5.98 16.44 6.99
CA LEU A 108 5.07 15.90 5.97
C LEU A 108 3.87 16.82 5.76
N LEU A 109 3.27 17.35 6.82
CA LEU A 109 2.14 18.28 6.71
C LEU A 109 2.55 19.59 6.03
N ALA A 110 3.72 20.13 6.35
CA ALA A 110 4.28 21.29 5.67
C ALA A 110 4.55 20.98 4.18
N ALA A 111 5.06 19.79 3.86
CA ALA A 111 5.29 19.36 2.49
C ALA A 111 3.97 19.24 1.69
N VAL A 112 2.88 18.75 2.29
CA VAL A 112 1.53 18.73 1.66
C VAL A 112 1.06 20.14 1.32
N GLN A 113 1.31 21.12 2.19
CA GLN A 113 0.89 22.51 1.95
C GLN A 113 1.74 23.19 0.87
N ALA A 114 3.02 22.81 0.75
CA ALA A 114 3.96 23.39 -0.20
C ALA A 114 3.92 22.71 -1.59
N THR A 115 3.40 21.49 -1.70
CA THR A 115 3.47 20.69 -2.92
C THR A 115 2.10 20.60 -3.60
N PRO A 116 1.99 20.90 -4.91
CA PRO A 116 0.76 20.65 -5.65
C PRO A 116 0.36 19.17 -5.59
N PRO A 117 -0.94 18.83 -5.55
CA PRO A 117 -1.38 17.45 -5.57
C PRO A 117 -0.90 16.71 -6.82
N THR A 118 -0.40 15.49 -6.61
CA THR A 118 0.13 14.61 -7.67
C THR A 118 -0.80 13.43 -7.94
N PRO A 119 -0.63 12.69 -9.06
CA PRO A 119 -1.53 11.59 -9.43
C PRO A 119 -1.66 10.48 -8.38
N PHE A 120 -0.59 10.15 -7.64
CA PHE A 120 -0.60 9.12 -6.59
C PHE A 120 -0.59 9.71 -5.17
N ALA A 121 -0.96 10.99 -5.02
CA ALA A 121 -1.16 11.68 -3.74
C ALA A 121 -0.05 11.43 -2.70
N GLU A 122 -0.36 10.70 -1.63
CA GLU A 122 0.54 10.45 -0.52
C GLU A 122 1.70 9.54 -0.90
N GLN A 123 1.53 8.62 -1.86
CA GLN A 123 2.61 7.76 -2.33
C GLN A 123 3.72 8.58 -2.99
N ASP A 124 3.36 9.54 -3.85
CA ASP A 124 4.34 10.43 -4.49
C ASP A 124 5.05 11.31 -3.45
N LEU A 125 4.30 11.87 -2.50
CA LEU A 125 4.87 12.71 -1.46
C LEU A 125 5.83 11.92 -0.55
N LEU A 126 5.46 10.69 -0.17
CA LEU A 126 6.32 9.81 0.62
C LEU A 126 7.60 9.46 -0.14
N ASN A 127 7.52 9.17 -1.43
CA ASN A 127 8.67 8.89 -2.29
C ASN A 127 9.59 10.11 -2.46
N MET A 128 9.01 11.32 -2.52
CA MET A 128 9.79 12.56 -2.53
C MET A 128 10.48 12.79 -1.18
N PHE A 129 9.73 12.68 -0.08
CA PHE A 129 10.15 13.04 1.26
C PHE A 129 11.21 12.08 1.83
N PHE A 130 11.04 10.78 1.61
CA PHE A 130 11.91 9.73 2.17
C PHE A 130 12.99 9.23 1.20
N ARG A 131 13.18 9.91 0.06
CA ARG A 131 14.12 9.50 -1.01
C ARG A 131 15.49 9.10 -0.50
N ASP A 132 16.08 9.91 0.38
CA ASP A 132 17.47 9.75 0.81
C ASP A 132 17.65 8.66 1.88
N ILE A 133 16.56 8.19 2.48
CA ILE A 133 16.57 7.15 3.51
C ILE A 133 15.76 5.91 3.11
N TYR A 134 15.25 5.86 1.88
CA TYR A 134 14.49 4.73 1.36
C TYR A 134 15.41 3.52 1.15
N LYS A 135 14.98 2.36 1.63
CA LYS A 135 15.61 1.06 1.39
C LYS A 135 14.60 0.05 0.84
N PRO A 136 14.81 -0.51 -0.37
CA PRO A 136 13.92 -1.50 -0.92
C PRO A 136 13.96 -2.80 -0.10
N ILE A 137 12.79 -3.40 0.11
CA ILE A 137 12.64 -4.78 0.62
C ILE A 137 12.04 -5.70 -0.46
N PRO A 138 12.20 -7.03 -0.34
CA PRO A 138 11.70 -7.98 -1.34
C PRO A 138 10.19 -7.88 -1.61
N SER A 139 9.78 -8.16 -2.84
CA SER A 139 8.38 -8.02 -3.29
C SER A 139 7.37 -8.90 -2.56
N GLU A 140 7.82 -9.98 -1.92
CA GLU A 140 6.97 -10.86 -1.10
C GLU A 140 6.31 -10.16 0.09
N TYR A 141 6.83 -9.01 0.56
CA TYR A 141 6.30 -8.26 1.70
C TYR A 141 5.23 -7.23 1.33
N ASN A 142 5.01 -6.98 0.04
CA ASN A 142 3.93 -6.14 -0.50
C ASN A 142 3.76 -6.52 -1.99
N PHE A 143 3.13 -7.66 -2.20
CA PHE A 143 2.94 -8.19 -3.54
C PHE A 143 1.74 -7.54 -4.22
N VAL A 144 2.03 -6.56 -5.07
CA VAL A 144 1.04 -5.94 -5.97
C VAL A 144 0.60 -6.95 -7.02
N LEU A 145 -0.71 -7.26 -7.07
CA LEU A 145 -1.26 -8.30 -7.96
C LEU A 145 -0.88 -8.12 -9.44
N ALA A 146 -0.69 -6.89 -9.90
CA ALA A 146 -0.27 -6.62 -11.27
C ALA A 146 1.05 -7.28 -11.69
N MET A 147 1.89 -7.64 -10.73
CA MET A 147 3.11 -8.40 -10.98
C MET A 147 2.82 -9.76 -11.64
N LEU A 148 1.63 -10.35 -11.44
CA LEU A 148 1.21 -11.62 -12.04
C LEU A 148 1.13 -11.59 -13.57
N TRP A 149 0.89 -10.43 -14.17
CA TRP A 149 0.80 -10.28 -15.64
C TRP A 149 1.85 -9.32 -16.21
N ARG A 150 2.41 -8.41 -15.40
CA ARG A 150 3.49 -7.50 -15.85
C ARG A 150 4.87 -8.12 -15.77
N HIS A 151 5.13 -8.90 -14.72
CA HIS A 151 6.41 -9.53 -14.45
C HIS A 151 6.23 -10.97 -13.93
N PRO A 152 5.47 -11.85 -14.62
CA PRO A 152 5.21 -13.21 -14.16
C PRO A 152 6.47 -14.01 -13.85
N GLU A 153 7.56 -13.70 -14.55
CA GLU A 153 8.86 -14.33 -14.36
C GLU A 153 9.56 -13.98 -13.03
N ASN A 154 9.12 -12.92 -12.36
CA ASN A 154 9.59 -12.52 -11.04
C ASN A 154 8.66 -13.04 -9.91
N VAL A 155 7.59 -13.77 -10.23
CA VAL A 155 6.60 -14.21 -9.24
C VAL A 155 6.86 -15.64 -8.78
N LYS A 156 6.94 -15.82 -7.46
CA LYS A 156 6.89 -17.11 -6.79
C LYS A 156 5.73 -17.09 -5.80
N LEU A 157 4.56 -17.61 -6.22
CA LEU A 157 3.33 -17.55 -5.44
C LEU A 157 3.47 -18.13 -4.02
N ASP A 158 4.21 -19.23 -3.89
CA ASP A 158 4.41 -19.91 -2.59
C ASP A 158 5.37 -19.16 -1.65
N ALA A 159 6.07 -18.13 -2.13
CA ALA A 159 6.95 -17.30 -1.32
C ALA A 159 6.29 -15.98 -0.87
N LEU A 160 5.04 -15.72 -1.29
CA LEU A 160 4.36 -14.47 -0.98
C LEU A 160 3.94 -14.42 0.50
N LYS A 161 4.33 -13.34 1.19
CA LYS A 161 4.02 -13.14 2.61
C LYS A 161 2.89 -12.14 2.81
N VAL A 162 2.80 -11.12 1.96
CA VAL A 162 1.72 -10.13 1.99
C VAL A 162 1.27 -9.85 0.56
N VAL A 163 -0.02 -9.97 0.31
CA VAL A 163 -0.64 -9.64 -0.98
C VAL A 163 -1.40 -8.33 -0.86
N HIS A 164 -1.26 -7.47 -1.87
CA HIS A 164 -1.89 -6.17 -1.96
C HIS A 164 -2.90 -6.16 -3.11
N TYR A 165 -4.17 -6.07 -2.76
CA TYR A 165 -5.30 -6.06 -3.70
C TYR A 165 -5.53 -4.66 -4.28
N CYS A 166 -4.48 -4.01 -4.81
CA CYS A 166 -4.54 -2.65 -5.36
C CYS A 166 -4.87 -2.55 -6.85
N ALA A 167 -4.83 -3.66 -7.58
CA ALA A 167 -5.24 -3.65 -8.98
C ALA A 167 -6.75 -3.37 -9.11
N ALA A 168 -7.15 -2.69 -10.19
CA ALA A 168 -8.57 -2.44 -10.47
C ALA A 168 -9.36 -3.77 -10.53
N GLY A 169 -10.52 -3.81 -9.88
CA GLY A 169 -11.34 -5.03 -9.77
C GLY A 169 -10.88 -6.04 -8.72
N SER A 170 -9.66 -5.93 -8.19
CA SER A 170 -9.08 -6.95 -7.32
C SER A 170 -9.51 -6.89 -5.85
N LYS A 171 -10.19 -5.81 -5.42
CA LYS A 171 -10.66 -5.65 -4.03
C LYS A 171 -11.56 -6.84 -3.66
N PRO A 172 -11.22 -7.67 -2.65
CA PRO A 172 -11.95 -8.90 -2.38
C PRO A 172 -13.46 -8.70 -2.11
N TRP A 173 -13.81 -7.62 -1.40
CA TRP A 173 -15.20 -7.25 -1.07
C TRP A 173 -16.00 -6.62 -2.23
N ARG A 174 -15.38 -6.40 -3.40
CA ARG A 174 -16.05 -5.93 -4.63
C ARG A 174 -15.70 -6.79 -5.84
N TYR A 175 -15.09 -7.94 -5.62
CA TYR A 175 -14.59 -8.77 -6.69
C TYR A 175 -15.74 -9.36 -7.50
N THR A 176 -15.79 -9.04 -8.80
CA THR A 176 -16.78 -9.56 -9.75
C THR A 176 -16.19 -10.64 -10.67
N GLY A 177 -14.87 -10.58 -10.90
CA GLY A 177 -14.19 -11.42 -11.89
C GLY A 177 -14.30 -10.90 -13.32
N GLU A 178 -14.93 -9.74 -13.55
CA GLU A 178 -15.18 -9.20 -14.90
C GLU A 178 -14.12 -8.18 -15.36
N GLU A 179 -13.41 -7.54 -14.42
CA GLU A 179 -12.36 -6.58 -14.76
C GLU A 179 -11.12 -7.26 -15.38
N GLU A 180 -10.27 -6.46 -16.05
CA GLU A 180 -9.08 -6.95 -16.76
C GLU A 180 -8.17 -7.78 -15.84
N ASN A 181 -7.82 -9.00 -16.30
CA ASN A 181 -7.01 -10.00 -15.59
C ASN A 181 -7.70 -10.63 -14.36
N MET A 182 -8.92 -10.22 -13.98
CA MET A 182 -9.60 -10.78 -12.82
C MET A 182 -10.10 -12.20 -13.05
N GLU A 183 -10.23 -12.64 -14.30
CA GLU A 183 -10.62 -14.00 -14.66
C GLU A 183 -9.56 -15.06 -14.33
N ARG A 184 -8.34 -14.65 -13.96
CA ARG A 184 -7.21 -15.55 -13.69
C ARG A 184 -7.45 -16.40 -12.44
N GLU A 185 -7.01 -17.66 -12.52
CA GLU A 185 -7.17 -18.64 -11.44
C GLU A 185 -6.34 -18.30 -10.20
N ASP A 186 -5.15 -17.69 -10.36
CA ASP A 186 -4.33 -17.24 -9.24
C ASP A 186 -5.00 -16.09 -8.46
N ILE A 187 -5.65 -15.16 -9.14
CA ILE A 187 -6.43 -14.09 -8.50
C ILE A 187 -7.66 -14.66 -7.79
N LYS A 188 -8.44 -15.54 -8.44
CA LYS A 188 -9.60 -16.19 -7.81
C LYS A 188 -9.19 -16.93 -6.54
N MET A 189 -8.06 -17.65 -6.58
CA MET A 189 -7.50 -18.33 -5.41
C MET A 189 -7.16 -17.35 -4.29
N LEU A 190 -6.49 -16.23 -4.59
CA LEU A 190 -6.13 -15.21 -3.60
C LEU A 190 -7.37 -14.49 -3.02
N VAL A 191 -8.38 -14.20 -3.84
CA VAL A 191 -9.64 -13.62 -3.36
C VAL A 191 -10.40 -14.62 -2.48
N LYS A 192 -10.43 -15.90 -2.86
CA LYS A 192 -11.02 -16.96 -2.03
C LYS A 192 -10.33 -17.01 -0.66
N LYS A 193 -8.99 -16.95 -0.60
CA LYS A 193 -8.26 -16.94 0.68
C LYS A 193 -8.62 -15.75 1.57
N TRP A 194 -9.00 -14.60 1.00
CA TRP A 194 -9.50 -13.46 1.79
C TRP A 194 -10.86 -13.79 2.42
N TRP A 195 -11.79 -14.34 1.60
CA TRP A 195 -13.13 -14.71 2.08
C TRP A 195 -13.10 -15.86 3.08
N ASP A 196 -12.18 -16.82 2.93
CA ASP A 196 -11.99 -17.91 3.89
C ASP A 196 -11.71 -17.38 5.31
N ILE A 197 -10.98 -16.27 5.45
CA ILE A 197 -10.76 -15.59 6.75
C ILE A 197 -11.99 -14.78 7.16
N TYR A 198 -12.55 -13.98 6.25
CA TYR A 198 -13.67 -13.10 6.56
C TYR A 198 -14.94 -13.87 7.00
N GLU A 199 -15.16 -15.06 6.44
CA GLU A 199 -16.30 -15.92 6.77
C GLU A 199 -16.03 -16.87 7.94
N ASP A 200 -14.80 -16.92 8.47
CA ASP A 200 -14.46 -17.72 9.63
C ASP A 200 -15.03 -17.09 10.92
N LYS A 201 -16.22 -17.55 11.29
CA LYS A 201 -16.92 -17.14 12.52
C LYS A 201 -16.14 -17.42 13.80
N THR A 202 -15.10 -18.25 13.78
CA THR A 202 -14.25 -18.45 14.96
C THR A 202 -13.37 -17.25 15.27
N LEU A 203 -13.14 -16.38 14.28
CA LEU A 203 -12.41 -15.12 14.37
C LEU A 203 -13.31 -13.93 14.71
N ASP A 204 -14.63 -14.12 14.76
CA ASP A 204 -15.56 -13.07 15.16
C ASP A 204 -15.19 -12.55 16.55
N LEU A 205 -15.16 -11.22 16.69
CA LEU A 205 -14.99 -10.56 17.98
C LEU A 205 -16.10 -11.01 18.92
N LYS A 206 -15.74 -11.86 19.88
CA LYS A 206 -16.67 -12.23 20.96
C LYS A 206 -16.99 -10.96 21.72
N ALA A 207 -18.27 -10.63 21.83
CA ALA A 207 -18.72 -9.50 22.62
C ALA A 207 -18.08 -9.60 24.02
N ALA A 208 -17.34 -8.55 24.42
CA ALA A 208 -16.88 -8.45 25.79
C ALA A 208 -18.12 -8.53 26.71
N PRO A 209 -18.07 -9.22 27.87
CA PRO A 209 -19.13 -9.12 28.84
C PRO A 209 -19.33 -7.63 29.15
N ALA A 210 -20.58 -7.17 29.05
CA ALA A 210 -20.94 -5.76 29.22
C ALA A 210 -20.31 -5.24 30.53
N VAL A 211 -19.25 -4.45 30.40
CA VAL A 211 -18.76 -3.63 31.51
C VAL A 211 -19.90 -2.66 31.78
N ALA A 212 -20.54 -2.77 32.94
CA ALA A 212 -21.55 -1.82 33.38
C ALA A 212 -20.92 -0.43 33.41
N THR A 213 -21.15 0.36 32.36
CA THR A 213 -20.68 1.73 32.24
C THR A 213 -21.49 2.60 33.19
N LEU A 214 -20.88 3.01 34.30
CA LEU A 214 -21.28 4.20 35.05
C LEU A 214 -20.74 5.46 34.35
N VAL A 215 -21.12 5.69 33.09
CA VAL A 215 -21.12 7.01 32.44
C VAL A 215 -22.08 6.91 31.26
N ASP A 216 -23.13 7.73 31.24
CA ASP A 216 -24.07 7.83 30.12
C ASP A 216 -23.32 8.21 28.82
N PRO A 217 -23.38 7.40 27.75
CA PRO A 217 -22.90 7.83 26.45
C PRO A 217 -23.98 8.67 25.76
N GLU A 218 -23.61 9.87 25.29
CA GLU A 218 -24.42 10.58 24.29
C GLU A 218 -24.67 9.67 23.07
N PRO A 219 -25.85 9.73 22.44
CA PRO A 219 -26.20 8.78 21.40
C PRO A 219 -25.40 9.03 20.12
N LEU A 220 -24.51 8.10 19.80
CA LEU A 220 -23.84 7.93 18.51
C LEU A 220 -24.79 7.31 17.46
N SER A 221 -26.04 7.78 17.40
CA SER A 221 -27.08 7.14 16.56
C SER A 221 -27.11 7.58 15.09
N ASP A 222 -26.22 8.48 14.63
CA ASP A 222 -26.30 9.04 13.27
C ASP A 222 -25.06 8.85 12.37
N ILE A 223 -24.12 7.94 12.67
CA ILE A 223 -22.88 7.79 11.85
C ILE A 223 -22.62 6.34 11.38
N VAL A 224 -23.65 5.51 11.22
CA VAL A 224 -23.53 4.25 10.48
C VAL A 224 -24.53 4.21 9.33
N GLU A 225 -24.46 5.19 8.44
CA GLU A 225 -24.82 4.91 7.06
C GLU A 225 -23.77 3.95 6.49
N ARG A 226 -24.20 2.84 5.89
CA ARG A 226 -23.35 2.01 5.03
C ARG A 226 -22.86 2.85 3.85
N ARG A 227 -21.80 3.61 4.07
CA ARG A 227 -21.13 4.37 3.03
C ARG A 227 -20.25 3.41 2.26
N SER A 228 -20.58 3.21 1.00
CA SER A 228 -19.67 2.63 0.02
C SER A 228 -18.37 3.43 0.06
N ALA A 229 -17.28 2.77 0.49
CA ALA A 229 -15.96 3.39 0.50
C ALA A 229 -15.65 3.99 -0.88
N PRO A 230 -15.37 5.30 -0.98
CA PRO A 230 -14.96 5.90 -2.25
C PRO A 230 -13.61 5.31 -2.65
N SER A 231 -13.48 5.03 -3.96
CA SER A 231 -12.27 4.52 -4.57
C SER A 231 -11.08 5.43 -4.24
N ALA A 232 -10.04 4.88 -3.61
CA ALA A 232 -8.68 5.32 -3.92
C ALA A 232 -8.38 4.72 -5.30
N ALA A 233 -8.43 5.57 -6.32
CA ALA A 233 -7.96 5.25 -7.67
C ALA A 233 -6.45 5.49 -7.75
#